data_AF-A0A836FEV1-F1
#
_entry.id   AF-A0A836FEV1-F1
#
_cell.length_a   1.000
_cell.length_b   1.000
_cell.length_c   1.000
_cell.angle_alpha   90.00
_cell.angle_beta   90.00
_cell.angle_gamma   90.00
#
_symmetry.space_group_name_H-M   'P 1'
#
loop_
_entity.id
_entity.type
_entity.pdbx_description
1 polymer ?
#
loop_
_entity_poly.entity_id
_entity_poly.type
_entity_poly.pdbx_seq_one_letter_code
_entity_poly.pdbx_strand_id
1 'polypeptide(L)'
;MNRTSVFKWCREFKNGHTSVHDDQRSGRPSILTDDIVKKIENALRDDRRLTVDELSAMFPQISRSLLHETITETLGYRKLSARWVPKQLTDQHKLNRRLEKVEGEELNFLNITLIMNKNAIEFDWFHKPSFSRRFMNFHSLHPITQKKGVIIGMLSRALLSHPKYHIKNIEFIVWRMKMRGTVPRDVERRFGTCELLLQRQKRKGFLHRIVTGDEKWRHYDNPKRRKSWSGDRYRLQLMRLSRALKEKRPLYAQRHDKGILLHDNARPHVAKPVKTYLETLKWEVLPHPPYSPDVAPSDFHLFRSMAHGLADRRFHAYEEAQKWIDSWIASKDMSFFRRGIHVMLERWEKVVSSDGQYFK
;
A
#
# COMPACT_ATOMS: atom_id res chain seq x y z
N MET A 1 -31.35 -43.53 50.16
CA MET A 1 -30.06 -44.27 50.15
C MET A 1 -30.31 -45.63 50.77
N ASN A 2 -30.04 -46.73 50.06
CA ASN A 2 -30.38 -48.08 50.57
C ASN A 2 -29.36 -48.54 51.64
N ARG A 3 -29.75 -49.47 52.51
CA ARG A 3 -28.90 -49.98 53.61
C ARG A 3 -27.55 -50.53 53.13
N THR A 4 -27.55 -51.19 51.97
CA THR A 4 -26.36 -51.77 51.33
C THR A 4 -25.36 -50.70 50.87
N SER A 5 -25.84 -49.57 50.34
CA SER A 5 -25.01 -48.43 49.94
C SER A 5 -24.35 -47.78 51.15
N VAL A 6 -25.06 -47.68 52.28
CA VAL A 6 -24.49 -47.13 53.53
C VAL A 6 -23.36 -48.02 54.06
N PHE A 7 -23.53 -49.34 54.06
CA PHE A 7 -22.46 -50.27 54.45
C PHE A 7 -21.24 -50.22 53.52
N LYS A 8 -21.44 -50.05 52.22
CA LYS A 8 -20.35 -49.88 51.24
C LYS A 8 -19.54 -48.62 51.56
N TRP A 9 -20.19 -47.47 51.74
CA TRP A 9 -19.53 -46.21 52.08
C TRP A 9 -18.81 -46.28 53.44
N CYS A 10 -19.41 -46.87 54.48
CA CYS A 10 -18.74 -47.06 55.77
C CYS A 10 -17.47 -47.91 55.66
N ARG A 11 -17.42 -48.88 54.75
CA ARG A 11 -16.23 -49.70 54.49
C ARG A 11 -15.15 -48.90 53.75
N GLU A 12 -15.52 -48.13 52.72
CA GLU A 12 -14.57 -47.27 51.98
C GLU A 12 -13.93 -46.20 52.88
N PHE A 13 -14.72 -45.54 53.75
CA PHE A 13 -14.20 -44.56 54.71
C PHE A 13 -13.26 -45.19 55.74
N LYS A 14 -13.56 -46.41 56.22
CA LYS A 14 -12.66 -47.16 57.13
C LYS A 14 -11.35 -47.55 56.45
N ASN A 15 -11.35 -47.73 55.13
CA ASN A 15 -10.16 -48.03 54.32
C ASN A 15 -9.39 -46.76 53.90
N GLY A 16 -9.74 -45.58 54.43
CA GLY A 16 -9.02 -44.33 54.20
C GLY A 16 -9.46 -43.53 52.98
N HIS A 17 -10.55 -43.92 52.30
CA HIS A 17 -11.11 -43.12 51.21
C HIS A 17 -11.82 -41.89 51.78
N THR A 18 -11.33 -40.67 51.50
CA THR A 18 -11.88 -39.42 52.04
C THR A 18 -12.69 -38.61 51.03
N SER A 19 -12.77 -39.06 49.78
CA SER A 19 -13.54 -38.38 48.74
C SER A 19 -15.03 -38.71 48.88
N VAL A 20 -15.87 -37.69 48.71
CA VAL A 20 -17.34 -37.83 48.68
C VAL A 20 -17.90 -37.73 47.27
N HIS A 21 -17.03 -37.61 46.28
CA HIS A 21 -17.39 -37.54 44.87
C HIS A 21 -17.41 -38.94 44.24
N ASP A 22 -18.33 -39.16 43.31
CA ASP A 22 -18.39 -40.39 42.53
C ASP A 22 -17.06 -40.62 41.79
N ASP A 23 -16.54 -41.85 41.85
CA ASP A 23 -15.41 -42.26 41.03
C ASP A 23 -15.74 -42.14 39.53
N GLN A 24 -14.69 -41.93 38.74
CA GLN A 24 -14.82 -41.77 37.29
C GLN A 24 -15.42 -43.03 36.67
N ARG A 25 -16.68 -42.93 36.22
CA ARG A 25 -17.39 -44.05 35.60
C ARG A 25 -16.81 -44.32 34.21
N SER A 26 -16.61 -45.60 33.86
CA SER A 26 -16.28 -46.00 32.50
C SER A 26 -17.45 -45.67 31.57
N GLY A 27 -17.30 -44.65 30.73
CA GLY A 27 -18.30 -44.23 29.75
C GLY A 27 -18.52 -45.25 28.64
N ARG A 28 -19.47 -44.96 27.75
CA ARG A 28 -19.75 -45.75 26.54
C ARG A 28 -18.46 -45.86 25.68
N PRO A 29 -18.11 -47.04 25.13
CA PRO A 29 -16.97 -47.16 24.22
C PRO A 29 -17.12 -46.18 23.06
N SER A 30 -16.13 -45.32 22.85
CA SER A 30 -16.13 -44.36 21.76
C SER A 30 -15.96 -45.08 20.43
N ILE A 31 -16.74 -44.68 19.41
CA ILE A 31 -16.59 -45.17 18.03
C ILE A 31 -15.25 -44.70 17.42
N LEU A 32 -14.64 -43.67 18.01
CA LEU A 32 -13.31 -43.16 17.64
C LEU A 32 -12.23 -44.09 18.17
N THR A 33 -11.75 -44.97 17.31
CA THR A 33 -10.47 -45.68 17.52
C THR A 33 -9.30 -44.76 17.15
N ASP A 34 -8.15 -44.96 17.79
CA ASP A 34 -6.94 -44.16 17.53
C ASP A 34 -6.49 -44.19 16.06
N ASP A 35 -6.79 -45.28 15.34
CA ASP A 35 -6.52 -45.42 13.91
C ASP A 35 -7.35 -44.45 13.06
N ILE A 36 -8.63 -44.26 13.41
CA ILE A 36 -9.53 -43.33 12.72
C ILE A 36 -9.11 -41.89 12.99
N VAL A 37 -8.74 -41.57 14.24
CA VAL A 37 -8.24 -40.24 14.61
C VAL A 37 -6.98 -39.89 13.83
N LYS A 38 -6.04 -40.83 13.70
CA LYS A 38 -4.82 -40.65 12.87
C LYS A 38 -5.14 -40.43 11.40
N LYS A 39 -6.12 -41.15 10.83
CA LYS A 39 -6.54 -40.96 9.44
C LYS A 39 -7.14 -39.56 9.20
N ILE A 40 -7.93 -39.05 10.14
CA ILE A 40 -8.45 -37.68 10.09
C ILE A 40 -7.30 -36.67 10.19
N GLU A 41 -6.33 -36.89 11.09
CA GLU A 41 -5.18 -36.01 11.24
C GLU A 41 -4.32 -35.95 9.96
N ASN A 42 -4.07 -37.09 9.32
CA ASN A 42 -3.30 -37.16 8.08
C ASN A 42 -4.00 -36.41 6.94
N ALA A 43 -5.31 -36.60 6.77
CA ALA A 43 -6.09 -35.86 5.76
C ALA A 43 -6.00 -34.34 5.97
N LEU A 44 -6.06 -33.87 7.23
CA LEU A 44 -5.91 -32.46 7.58
C LEU A 44 -4.48 -31.91 7.38
N ARG A 45 -3.45 -32.76 7.52
CA ARG A 45 -2.06 -32.38 7.25
C ARG A 45 -1.80 -32.21 5.76
N ASP A 46 -2.38 -33.08 4.94
CA ASP A 46 -2.24 -33.07 3.48
C ASP A 46 -2.97 -31.88 2.84
N ASP A 47 -4.22 -31.63 3.25
CA ASP A 47 -4.94 -30.41 2.85
C ASP A 47 -5.60 -29.71 4.05
N ARG A 48 -4.97 -28.62 4.48
CA ARG A 48 -5.43 -27.78 5.59
C ARG A 48 -6.66 -26.94 5.26
N ARG A 49 -7.21 -27.02 4.03
CA ARG A 49 -8.41 -26.29 3.60
C ARG A 49 -9.67 -27.13 3.58
N LEU A 50 -9.57 -28.43 3.89
CA LEU A 50 -10.72 -29.33 3.92
C LEU A 50 -11.82 -28.80 4.84
N THR A 51 -13.04 -28.84 4.33
CA THR A 51 -14.24 -28.51 5.07
C THR A 51 -14.72 -29.71 5.87
N VAL A 52 -15.50 -29.45 6.92
CA VAL A 52 -16.14 -30.51 7.72
C VAL A 52 -17.10 -31.34 6.86
N ASP A 53 -17.69 -30.74 5.81
CA ASP A 53 -18.54 -31.44 4.84
C ASP A 53 -17.76 -32.45 3.99
N GLU A 54 -16.58 -32.05 3.48
CA GLU A 54 -15.70 -32.93 2.72
C GLU A 54 -15.13 -34.06 3.60
N LEU A 55 -14.75 -33.76 4.84
CA LEU A 55 -14.32 -34.77 5.80
C LEU A 55 -15.47 -35.74 6.16
N SER A 56 -16.70 -35.26 6.27
CA SER A 56 -17.87 -36.11 6.50
C SER A 56 -18.16 -37.03 5.32
N ALA A 57 -17.82 -36.62 4.09
CA ALA A 57 -17.92 -37.48 2.91
C ALA A 57 -16.80 -38.55 2.86
N MET A 58 -15.61 -38.22 3.37
CA MET A 58 -14.48 -39.15 3.48
C MET A 58 -14.63 -40.17 4.61
N PHE A 59 -15.32 -39.78 5.70
CA PHE A 59 -15.55 -40.61 6.88
C PHE A 59 -17.06 -40.71 7.21
N PRO A 60 -17.87 -41.36 6.35
CA PRO A 60 -19.33 -41.44 6.52
C PRO A 60 -19.76 -42.19 7.78
N GLN A 61 -18.87 -43.02 8.36
CA GLN A 61 -19.09 -43.75 9.60
C GLN A 61 -19.07 -42.86 10.86
N ILE A 62 -18.69 -41.58 10.73
CA ILE A 62 -18.59 -40.63 11.84
C ILE A 62 -19.59 -39.52 11.63
N SER A 63 -20.35 -39.18 12.67
CA SER A 63 -21.27 -38.05 12.60
C SER A 63 -20.50 -36.73 12.49
N ARG A 64 -21.09 -35.77 11.77
CA ARG A 64 -20.52 -34.42 11.57
C ARG A 64 -20.14 -33.73 12.88
N SER A 65 -20.96 -33.89 13.92
CA SER A 65 -20.73 -33.30 15.25
C SER A 65 -19.51 -33.92 15.93
N LEU A 66 -19.36 -35.23 15.83
CA LEU A 66 -18.23 -35.97 16.42
C LEU A 66 -16.92 -35.69 15.66
N LEU A 67 -16.98 -35.49 14.34
CA LEU A 67 -15.86 -35.00 13.54
C LEU A 67 -15.42 -33.60 14.00
N HIS A 68 -16.36 -32.69 14.22
CA HIS A 68 -16.04 -31.35 14.71
C HIS A 68 -15.35 -31.40 16.08
N GLU A 69 -15.92 -32.15 17.03
CA GLU A 69 -15.35 -32.34 18.38
C GLU A 69 -13.95 -32.96 18.33
N THR A 70 -13.74 -33.99 17.50
CA THR A 70 -12.42 -34.61 17.34
C THR A 70 -11.38 -33.63 16.81
N ILE A 71 -11.75 -32.76 15.86
CA ILE A 71 -10.84 -31.78 15.27
C ILE A 71 -10.50 -30.66 16.27
N THR A 72 -11.48 -30.16 17.02
CA THR A 72 -11.29 -29.01 17.91
C THR A 72 -10.81 -29.38 19.31
N GLU A 73 -11.37 -30.42 19.92
CA GLU A 73 -11.10 -30.83 21.30
C GLU A 73 -9.96 -31.85 21.38
N THR A 74 -9.99 -32.90 20.54
CA THR A 74 -8.98 -33.98 20.61
C THR A 74 -7.68 -33.61 19.90
N LEU A 75 -7.77 -33.09 18.67
CA LEU A 75 -6.59 -32.72 17.87
C LEU A 75 -6.17 -31.25 18.04
N GLY A 76 -6.99 -30.42 18.69
CA GLY A 76 -6.68 -29.03 19.00
C GLY A 76 -6.61 -28.07 17.80
N TYR A 77 -7.10 -28.47 16.63
CA TYR A 77 -7.09 -27.62 15.44
C TYR A 77 -8.16 -26.54 15.57
N ARG A 78 -7.80 -25.32 15.14
CA ARG A 78 -8.72 -24.18 15.10
C ARG A 78 -8.86 -23.69 13.68
N LYS A 79 -10.09 -23.33 13.31
CA LYS A 79 -10.37 -22.69 12.02
C LYS A 79 -9.73 -21.30 12.01
N LEU A 80 -8.73 -21.12 11.14
CA LEU A 80 -8.12 -19.82 10.88
C LEU A 80 -8.61 -19.32 9.52
N SER A 81 -9.05 -18.05 9.47
CA SER A 81 -9.37 -17.41 8.19
C SER A 81 -8.10 -17.23 7.36
N ALA A 82 -8.11 -17.71 6.12
CA ALA A 82 -7.04 -17.46 5.18
C ALA A 82 -6.80 -15.95 5.04
N ARG A 83 -5.53 -15.53 5.16
CA ARG A 83 -5.16 -14.12 5.02
C ARG A 83 -4.92 -13.79 3.56
N TRP A 84 -5.52 -12.71 3.09
CA TRP A 84 -5.27 -12.18 1.75
C TRP A 84 -3.79 -11.82 1.59
N VAL A 85 -3.12 -12.51 0.66
CA VAL A 85 -1.73 -12.22 0.31
C VAL A 85 -1.74 -11.19 -0.83
N PRO A 86 -1.05 -10.04 -0.71
CA PRO A 86 -1.14 -8.94 -1.68
C PRO A 86 -0.77 -9.29 -3.13
N LYS A 87 0.02 -10.36 -3.35
CA LYS A 87 0.44 -10.84 -4.67
C LYS A 87 1.02 -12.25 -4.57
N GLN A 88 0.69 -13.12 -5.52
CA GLN A 88 1.37 -14.41 -5.70
C GLN A 88 2.77 -14.16 -6.29
N LEU A 89 3.80 -14.61 -5.58
CA LEU A 89 5.20 -14.33 -5.93
C LEU A 89 5.69 -15.34 -6.97
N THR A 90 6.33 -14.84 -8.02
CA THR A 90 7.13 -15.67 -8.94
C THR A 90 8.40 -16.15 -8.25
N ASP A 91 9.04 -17.20 -8.75
CA ASP A 91 10.25 -17.75 -8.13
C ASP A 91 11.40 -16.75 -8.12
N GLN A 92 11.51 -15.86 -9.11
CA GLN A 92 12.43 -14.72 -9.05
C GLN A 92 12.14 -13.74 -7.90
N HIS A 93 10.87 -13.46 -7.60
CA HIS A 93 10.51 -12.64 -6.44
C HIS A 93 10.82 -13.35 -5.12
N LYS A 94 10.71 -14.69 -5.07
CA LYS A 94 11.10 -15.48 -3.91
C LYS A 94 12.62 -15.51 -3.76
N LEU A 95 13.38 -15.65 -4.85
CA LEU A 95 14.84 -15.61 -4.87
C LEU A 95 15.35 -14.24 -4.41
N ASN A 96 14.82 -13.14 -4.96
CA ASN A 96 15.15 -11.77 -4.54
C ASN A 96 14.73 -11.46 -3.09
N ARG A 97 13.83 -12.25 -2.50
CA ARG A 97 13.45 -12.17 -1.07
C ARG A 97 14.23 -13.14 -0.18
N ARG A 98 14.73 -14.25 -0.73
CA ARG A 98 15.56 -15.27 -0.06
C ARG A 98 17.04 -14.93 -0.05
N LEU A 99 17.50 -14.07 -0.97
CA LEU A 99 18.87 -13.58 -0.98
C LEU A 99 19.05 -12.50 0.10
N GLU A 100 18.95 -12.91 1.36
CA GLU A 100 19.88 -12.42 2.37
C GLU A 100 21.19 -13.15 2.04
N LYS A 101 22.02 -12.54 1.20
CA LYS A 101 23.38 -13.05 1.03
C LYS A 101 24.06 -12.93 2.39
N VAL A 102 24.39 -14.08 2.98
CA VAL A 102 25.40 -14.16 4.04
C VAL A 102 26.74 -13.99 3.31
N GLU A 103 27.18 -12.75 3.17
CA GLU A 103 28.54 -12.45 2.73
C GLU A 103 29.39 -12.35 4.01
N GLY A 104 30.03 -13.47 4.40
CA GLY A 104 30.94 -13.51 5.57
C GLY A 104 30.24 -13.61 6.93
N GLU A 105 30.79 -12.92 7.94
CA GLU A 105 30.31 -12.87 9.34
C GLU A 105 29.08 -11.96 9.55
N GLU A 106 28.46 -11.47 8.46
CA GLU A 106 27.35 -10.51 8.50
C GLU A 106 26.01 -11.13 8.03
N LEU A 107 24.94 -10.91 8.79
CA LEU A 107 23.57 -11.33 8.46
C LEU A 107 22.61 -10.14 8.51
N ASN A 108 21.96 -9.84 7.39
CA ASN A 108 21.01 -8.73 7.29
C ASN A 108 19.58 -9.22 7.52
N PHE A 109 18.91 -8.78 8.59
CA PHE A 109 17.51 -9.07 8.86
C PHE A 109 16.68 -7.80 9.04
N LEU A 110 15.64 -7.63 8.22
CA LEU A 110 14.77 -6.44 8.19
C LEU A 110 15.54 -5.11 8.01
N ASN A 111 15.75 -4.38 9.11
CA ASN A 111 16.45 -3.10 9.18
C ASN A 111 17.69 -3.21 10.08
N ILE A 112 18.19 -4.42 10.36
CA ILE A 112 19.32 -4.65 11.27
C ILE A 112 20.32 -5.56 10.55
N THR A 113 21.59 -5.22 10.63
CA THR A 113 22.71 -6.08 10.23
C THR A 113 23.31 -6.66 11.49
N LEU A 114 23.31 -7.97 11.63
CA LEU A 114 24.03 -8.71 12.67
C LEU A 114 25.44 -8.96 12.18
N ILE A 115 26.44 -8.62 12.99
CA ILE A 115 27.85 -8.82 12.67
C ILE A 115 28.44 -9.68 13.78
N MET A 116 28.88 -10.88 13.42
CA MET A 116 29.42 -11.87 14.34
C MET A 116 30.93 -11.66 14.46
N ASN A 117 31.36 -10.86 15.44
CA ASN A 117 32.78 -10.82 15.78
C ASN A 117 33.10 -11.98 16.73
N LYS A 118 34.32 -12.54 16.65
CA LYS A 118 34.79 -13.73 17.38
C LYS A 118 34.37 -13.83 18.86
N ASN A 119 34.13 -12.71 19.54
CA ASN A 119 33.69 -12.66 20.94
C ASN A 119 32.40 -11.84 21.22
N ALA A 120 31.70 -11.29 20.22
CA ALA A 120 30.48 -10.48 20.45
C ALA A 120 29.58 -10.36 19.22
N ILE A 121 28.26 -10.27 19.45
CA ILE A 121 27.28 -9.93 18.42
C ILE A 121 27.15 -8.41 18.38
N GLU A 122 27.45 -7.82 17.24
CA GLU A 122 27.23 -6.41 16.98
C GLU A 122 26.04 -6.21 16.04
N PHE A 123 25.41 -5.04 16.15
CA PHE A 123 24.23 -4.69 15.38
C PHE A 123 24.48 -3.36 14.68
N ASP A 124 24.34 -3.30 13.36
CA ASP A 124 24.29 -2.06 12.57
C ASP A 124 22.87 -1.83 12.01
N TRP A 125 22.56 -0.59 11.63
CA TRP A 125 21.32 -0.24 10.97
C TRP A 125 21.37 -0.65 9.49
N PHE A 126 20.68 -1.73 9.13
CA PHE A 126 20.63 -2.20 7.74
C PHE A 126 19.76 -1.32 6.86
N HIS A 127 20.28 -1.00 5.68
CA HIS A 127 19.61 -0.21 4.64
C HIS A 127 19.37 -1.06 3.39
N LYS A 128 18.15 -1.58 3.22
CA LYS A 128 17.78 -2.40 2.06
C LYS A 128 18.06 -1.68 0.73
N PRO A 129 18.83 -2.25 -0.22
CA PRO A 129 19.10 -1.64 -1.53
C PRO A 129 17.84 -1.32 -2.34
N SER A 130 16.79 -2.13 -2.17
CA SER A 130 15.46 -1.92 -2.74
C SER A 130 14.59 -1.07 -1.81
N PHE A 131 14.92 0.22 -1.71
CA PHE A 131 14.29 1.12 -0.75
C PHE A 131 12.80 1.36 -1.05
N SER A 132 11.97 1.08 -0.04
CA SER A 132 10.57 1.49 0.04
C SER A 132 10.47 3.02 0.23
N ARG A 133 10.56 3.77 -0.88
CA ARG A 133 9.77 4.95 -1.35
C ARG A 133 9.02 5.89 -0.37
N ARG A 134 9.32 5.95 0.93
CA ARG A 134 8.61 6.83 1.90
C ARG A 134 9.57 7.44 2.91
N PHE A 135 10.25 8.51 2.52
CA PHE A 135 11.01 9.36 3.46
C PHE A 135 10.70 10.83 3.22
N MET A 136 10.69 11.60 4.30
CA MET A 136 10.34 13.02 4.31
C MET A 136 11.62 13.86 4.26
N ASN A 137 11.79 14.67 3.21
CA ASN A 137 12.93 15.61 3.10
C ASN A 137 12.78 16.73 4.15
N PHE A 138 13.88 17.16 4.79
CA PHE A 138 13.85 18.30 5.73
C PHE A 138 13.36 19.60 5.07
N HIS A 139 13.70 19.83 3.81
CA HIS A 139 13.29 20.99 3.02
C HIS A 139 11.91 20.83 2.34
N SER A 140 11.20 19.72 2.56
CA SER A 140 9.84 19.53 2.05
C SER A 140 8.85 20.54 2.66
N LEU A 141 7.67 20.71 2.07
CA LEU A 141 6.62 21.62 2.59
C LEU A 141 5.83 21.05 3.79
N HIS A 142 6.27 19.93 4.39
CA HIS A 142 5.60 19.34 5.54
C HIS A 142 5.75 20.18 6.83
N PRO A 143 4.78 20.13 7.76
CA PRO A 143 4.90 20.78 9.07
C PRO A 143 6.16 20.37 9.82
N ILE A 144 6.77 21.32 10.53
CA ILE A 144 8.01 21.09 11.32
C ILE A 144 7.83 19.96 12.34
N THR A 145 6.63 19.82 12.93
CA THR A 145 6.31 18.75 13.88
C THR A 145 6.44 17.35 13.27
N GLN A 146 5.94 17.15 12.04
CA GLN A 146 6.07 15.88 11.32
C GLN A 146 7.54 15.59 10.98
N LYS A 147 8.29 16.60 10.54
CA LYS A 147 9.73 16.48 10.25
C LYS A 147 10.54 16.09 11.49
N LYS A 148 10.28 16.74 12.63
CA LYS A 148 10.89 16.40 13.92
C LYS A 148 10.62 14.95 14.30
N GLY A 149 9.37 14.49 14.20
CA GLY A 149 9.01 13.09 14.50
C GLY A 149 9.74 12.07 13.63
N VAL A 150 9.92 12.37 12.34
CA VAL A 150 10.68 11.52 11.41
C VAL A 150 12.16 11.49 11.77
N ILE A 151 12.78 12.65 12.03
CA ILE A 151 14.20 12.76 12.42
C ILE A 151 14.45 12.01 13.72
N ILE A 152 13.61 12.23 14.74
CA ILE A 152 13.71 11.54 16.04
C ILE A 152 13.65 10.03 15.83
N GLY A 153 12.67 9.55 15.04
CA GLY A 153 12.56 8.12 14.76
C GLY A 153 13.75 7.53 13.99
N MET A 154 14.43 8.31 13.13
CA MET A 154 15.66 7.86 12.46
C MET A 154 16.85 7.86 13.44
N LEU A 155 16.97 8.90 14.26
CA LEU A 155 18.01 9.00 15.28
C LEU A 155 17.90 7.86 16.30
N SER A 156 16.69 7.55 16.77
CA SER A 156 16.46 6.41 17.67
C SER A 156 16.95 5.09 17.07
N ARG A 157 16.77 4.86 15.76
CA ARG A 157 17.26 3.64 15.10
C ARG A 157 18.77 3.62 14.95
N ALA A 158 19.38 4.76 14.65
CA ALA A 158 20.84 4.89 14.61
C ALA A 158 21.46 4.61 15.99
N LEU A 159 20.86 5.12 17.06
CA LEU A 159 21.36 4.91 18.43
C LEU A 159 21.14 3.49 18.96
N LEU A 160 20.24 2.71 18.36
CA LEU A 160 20.06 1.29 18.63
C LEU A 160 21.16 0.40 18.01
N SER A 161 21.99 0.94 17.11
CA SER A 161 23.17 0.23 16.60
C SER A 161 24.34 0.28 17.59
N HIS A 162 25.38 -0.53 17.36
CA HIS A 162 26.60 -0.50 18.17
C HIS A 162 27.24 0.91 18.10
N PRO A 163 27.78 1.46 19.21
CA PRO A 163 28.33 2.83 19.26
C PRO A 163 29.30 3.19 18.13
N LYS A 164 30.10 2.23 17.67
CA LYS A 164 31.03 2.40 16.55
C LYS A 164 30.37 2.78 15.22
N TYR A 165 29.10 2.43 15.02
CA TYR A 165 28.33 2.77 13.82
C TYR A 165 27.50 4.04 13.97
N HIS A 166 27.44 4.65 15.16
CA HIS A 166 26.61 5.83 15.41
C HIS A 166 26.99 7.00 14.51
N ILE A 167 28.28 7.29 14.35
CA ILE A 167 28.76 8.40 13.52
C ILE A 167 28.33 8.18 12.06
N LYS A 168 28.65 7.02 11.48
CA LYS A 168 28.22 6.62 10.13
C LYS A 168 26.71 6.74 9.94
N ASN A 169 25.92 6.26 10.91
CA ASN A 169 24.46 6.27 10.83
C ASN A 169 23.88 7.69 10.98
N ILE A 170 24.48 8.55 11.80
CA ILE A 170 24.10 9.96 11.93
C ILE A 170 24.47 10.73 10.66
N GLU A 171 25.66 10.51 10.10
CA GLU A 171 26.08 11.08 8.83
C GLU A 171 25.15 10.65 7.70
N PHE A 172 24.73 9.39 7.67
CA PHE A 172 23.71 8.92 6.72
C PHE A 172 22.40 9.67 6.90
N ILE A 173 21.93 9.91 8.13
CA ILE A 173 20.72 10.71 8.39
C ILE A 173 20.90 12.14 7.87
N VAL A 174 22.03 12.79 8.17
CA VAL A 174 22.32 14.17 7.73
C VAL A 174 22.40 14.25 6.21
N TRP A 175 23.14 13.35 5.58
CA TRP A 175 23.23 13.22 4.13
C TRP A 175 21.83 13.06 3.53
N ARG A 176 21.01 12.15 4.07
CA ARG A 176 19.63 11.93 3.63
C ARG A 176 18.73 13.16 3.78
N MET A 177 18.87 13.93 4.86
CA MET A 177 18.08 15.14 5.11
C MET A 177 18.46 16.28 4.16
N LYS A 178 19.74 16.32 3.74
CA LYS A 178 20.28 17.31 2.80
C LYS A 178 20.08 16.94 1.33
N MET A 179 19.87 15.65 1.02
CA MET A 179 19.55 15.23 -0.35
C MET A 179 18.31 15.96 -0.83
N ARG A 180 18.39 16.58 -2.02
CA ARG A 180 17.27 17.27 -2.68
C ARG A 180 16.23 16.27 -3.18
N GLY A 181 15.50 15.63 -2.26
CA GLY A 181 14.16 15.10 -2.49
C GLY A 181 13.99 13.85 -3.35
N THR A 182 14.97 13.39 -4.12
CA THR A 182 14.75 12.29 -5.07
C THR A 182 15.83 11.21 -4.97
N VAL A 183 15.39 9.94 -4.90
CA VAL A 183 16.27 8.77 -4.97
C VAL A 183 17.02 8.83 -6.33
N PRO A 184 18.29 8.41 -6.44
CA PRO A 184 19.04 8.50 -7.70
C PRO A 184 18.29 7.96 -8.93
N ARG A 185 17.56 6.85 -8.76
CA ARG A 185 16.70 6.27 -9.80
C ARG A 185 15.49 7.14 -10.19
N ASP A 186 14.93 7.89 -9.26
CA ASP A 186 13.81 8.81 -9.54
C ASP A 186 14.30 10.11 -10.20
N VAL A 187 15.51 10.59 -9.85
CA VAL A 187 16.22 11.68 -10.55
C VAL A 187 16.46 11.30 -12.00
N GLU A 188 17.02 10.11 -12.24
CA GLU A 188 17.30 9.59 -13.58
C GLU A 188 16.02 9.45 -14.42
N ARG A 189 14.94 8.94 -13.81
CA ARG A 189 13.61 8.86 -14.46
C ARG A 189 13.03 10.23 -14.77
N ARG A 190 13.21 11.22 -13.88
CA ARG A 190 12.79 12.61 -14.11
C ARG A 190 13.53 13.20 -15.30
N PHE A 191 14.86 13.09 -15.30
CA PHE A 191 15.70 13.53 -16.41
C PHE A 191 15.27 12.88 -17.73
N GLY A 192 15.29 11.55 -17.81
CA GLY A 192 15.01 10.82 -19.05
C GLY A 192 13.59 11.07 -19.57
N THR A 193 12.61 11.22 -18.69
CA THR A 193 11.23 11.55 -19.10
C THR A 193 11.15 12.96 -19.68
N CYS A 194 11.74 13.96 -19.01
CA CYS A 194 11.69 15.35 -19.48
C CYS A 194 12.47 15.54 -20.78
N GLU A 195 13.64 14.91 -20.90
CA GLU A 195 14.43 14.89 -22.13
C GLU A 195 13.64 14.29 -23.30
N LEU A 196 13.03 13.13 -23.11
CA LEU A 196 12.20 12.48 -24.13
C LEU A 196 11.04 13.39 -24.58
N LEU A 197 10.36 14.04 -23.64
CA LEU A 197 9.24 14.94 -23.94
C LEU A 197 9.68 16.21 -24.70
N LEU A 198 10.84 16.78 -24.34
CA LEU A 198 11.43 17.91 -25.05
C LEU A 198 11.81 17.55 -26.48
N GLN A 199 12.51 16.42 -26.66
CA GLN A 199 12.89 15.95 -27.99
C GLN A 199 11.67 15.70 -28.87
N ARG A 200 10.62 15.12 -28.29
CA ARG A 200 9.35 14.92 -28.98
C ARG A 200 8.71 16.25 -29.39
N GLN A 201 8.69 17.25 -28.51
CA GLN A 201 8.11 18.55 -28.82
C GLN A 201 8.87 19.23 -29.96
N LYS A 202 10.20 19.16 -29.95
CA LYS A 202 11.07 19.71 -31.00
C LYS A 202 10.78 19.07 -32.36
N ARG A 203 10.51 17.76 -32.40
CA ARG A 203 10.17 17.03 -33.65
C ARG A 203 8.77 17.39 -34.16
N LYS A 204 7.76 17.36 -33.30
CA LYS A 204 6.38 17.70 -33.65
C LYS A 204 5.67 18.27 -32.43
N GLY A 205 5.27 19.53 -32.51
CA GLY A 205 4.56 20.22 -31.44
C GLY A 205 3.27 19.50 -31.05
N PHE A 206 3.13 19.10 -29.78
CA PHE A 206 1.99 18.32 -29.29
C PHE A 206 1.27 18.95 -28.08
N LEU A 207 1.81 20.02 -27.48
CA LEU A 207 1.21 20.67 -26.30
C LEU A 207 -0.26 21.06 -26.48
N HIS A 208 -0.65 21.52 -27.66
CA HIS A 208 -2.02 21.95 -27.95
C HIS A 208 -3.05 20.80 -27.87
N ARG A 209 -2.59 19.54 -27.86
CA ARG A 209 -3.42 18.32 -27.73
C ARG A 209 -3.50 17.80 -26.30
N ILE A 210 -2.72 18.35 -25.38
CA ILE A 210 -2.65 17.88 -24.00
C ILE A 210 -3.95 18.19 -23.27
N VAL A 211 -4.50 17.16 -22.64
CA VAL A 211 -5.51 17.23 -21.60
C VAL A 211 -4.83 16.81 -20.31
N THR A 212 -4.93 17.63 -19.27
CA THR A 212 -4.33 17.33 -17.97
C THR A 212 -5.35 17.51 -16.86
N GLY A 213 -5.21 16.71 -15.82
CA GLY A 213 -6.07 16.73 -14.65
C GLY A 213 -5.40 16.02 -13.50
N ASP A 214 -5.76 16.41 -12.29
CA ASP A 214 -5.26 15.82 -11.05
C ASP A 214 -6.27 16.05 -9.92
N GLU A 215 -6.15 15.31 -8.83
CA GLU A 215 -7.05 15.41 -7.69
C GLU A 215 -6.45 16.21 -6.54
N LYS A 216 -7.19 17.22 -6.06
CA LYS A 216 -6.85 17.96 -4.85
C LYS A 216 -7.96 17.91 -3.82
N TRP A 217 -7.65 17.40 -2.64
CA TRP A 217 -8.57 17.39 -1.51
C TRP A 217 -8.86 18.81 -1.01
N ARG A 218 -10.14 19.05 -0.69
CA ARG A 218 -10.60 20.26 0.00
C ARG A 218 -11.38 19.85 1.24
N HIS A 219 -11.07 20.52 2.34
CA HIS A 219 -11.75 20.33 3.61
C HIS A 219 -13.04 21.15 3.62
N TYR A 220 -14.12 20.50 4.00
CA TYR A 220 -15.40 21.10 4.37
C TYR A 220 -15.98 20.26 5.51
N ASP A 221 -16.84 20.84 6.34
CA ASP A 221 -17.49 20.09 7.42
C ASP A 221 -18.42 19.03 6.82
N ASN A 222 -18.03 17.77 6.97
CA ASN A 222 -18.69 16.64 6.33
C ASN A 222 -19.13 15.60 7.37
N PRO A 223 -20.28 15.80 8.03
CA PRO A 223 -20.72 14.92 9.12
C PRO A 223 -21.20 13.54 8.67
N LYS A 224 -21.37 13.26 7.35
CA LYS A 224 -22.14 12.07 6.91
C LYS A 224 -21.57 11.26 5.73
N ARG A 225 -20.49 11.67 5.04
CA ARG A 225 -20.04 10.97 3.81
C ARG A 225 -18.57 10.53 3.85
N ARG A 226 -18.33 9.22 3.82
CA ARG A 226 -17.02 8.64 3.44
C ARG A 226 -17.07 8.20 1.98
N LYS A 227 -16.24 8.79 1.11
CA LYS A 227 -16.02 8.33 -0.27
C LYS A 227 -14.56 7.94 -0.44
N SER A 228 -14.32 6.83 -1.13
CA SER A 228 -12.99 6.38 -1.53
C SER A 228 -12.75 6.63 -3.02
N TRP A 229 -11.50 6.94 -3.38
CA TRP A 229 -11.07 7.09 -4.77
C TRP A 229 -10.63 5.74 -5.32
N SER A 230 -11.40 5.18 -6.26
CA SER A 230 -11.12 3.87 -6.90
C SER A 230 -10.89 4.02 -8.41
N GLY A 231 -10.29 3.00 -9.04
CA GLY A 231 -10.08 2.99 -10.49
C GLY A 231 -11.39 3.12 -11.28
N ASP A 232 -12.49 2.52 -10.80
CA ASP A 232 -13.80 2.63 -11.45
C ASP A 232 -14.39 4.04 -11.37
N ARG A 233 -14.17 4.73 -10.24
CA ARG A 233 -14.55 6.15 -10.10
C ARG A 233 -13.79 7.03 -11.09
N TYR A 234 -12.48 6.80 -11.23
CA TYR A 234 -11.66 7.54 -12.19
C TYR A 234 -12.07 7.25 -13.64
N ARG A 235 -12.34 5.99 -13.99
CA ARG A 235 -12.89 5.60 -15.30
C ARG A 235 -14.19 6.37 -15.62
N LEU A 236 -15.13 6.43 -14.67
CA LEU A 236 -16.39 7.18 -14.86
C LEU A 236 -16.14 8.67 -15.11
N GLN A 237 -15.13 9.25 -14.49
CA GLN A 237 -14.75 10.64 -14.75
C GLN A 237 -14.13 10.81 -16.14
N LEU A 238 -13.26 9.91 -16.57
CA LEU A 238 -12.75 9.92 -17.95
C LEU A 238 -13.88 9.79 -18.98
N MET A 239 -14.93 9.03 -18.70
CA MET A 239 -16.12 8.94 -19.56
C MET A 239 -16.85 10.29 -19.67
N ARG A 240 -17.02 10.99 -18.55
CA ARG A 240 -17.64 12.32 -18.54
C ARG A 240 -16.77 13.35 -19.24
N LEU A 241 -15.46 13.30 -19.00
CA LEU A 241 -14.46 14.17 -19.62
C LEU A 241 -14.44 13.98 -21.14
N SER A 242 -14.40 12.74 -21.62
CA SER A 242 -14.37 12.44 -23.05
C SER A 242 -15.64 12.92 -23.76
N ARG A 243 -16.81 12.79 -23.12
CA ARG A 243 -18.07 13.34 -23.61
C ARG A 243 -18.05 14.86 -23.68
N ALA A 244 -17.67 15.53 -22.58
CA ALA A 244 -17.61 16.98 -22.52
C ALA A 244 -16.61 17.57 -23.53
N LEU A 245 -15.47 16.90 -23.76
CA LEU A 245 -14.49 17.32 -24.77
C LEU A 245 -15.03 17.23 -26.20
N LYS A 246 -15.78 16.17 -26.52
CA LYS A 246 -16.43 16.04 -27.84
C LYS A 246 -17.44 17.16 -28.07
N GLU A 247 -18.22 17.50 -27.06
CA GLU A 247 -19.22 18.59 -27.13
C GLU A 247 -18.57 19.97 -27.23
N LYS A 248 -17.55 20.25 -26.41
CA LYS A 248 -16.91 21.57 -26.33
C LYS A 248 -15.86 21.81 -27.42
N ARG A 249 -15.36 20.77 -28.09
CA ARG A 249 -14.37 20.90 -29.16
C ARG A 249 -14.75 20.02 -30.36
N PRO A 250 -15.70 20.47 -31.22
CA PRO A 250 -16.11 19.72 -32.41
C PRO A 250 -14.94 19.42 -33.37
N LEU A 251 -13.99 20.36 -33.45
CA LEU A 251 -12.76 20.23 -34.23
C LEU A 251 -11.85 19.06 -33.78
N TYR A 252 -11.98 18.57 -32.54
CA TYR A 252 -11.27 17.36 -32.08
C TYR A 252 -11.81 16.09 -32.73
N ALA A 253 -13.10 16.04 -33.08
CA ALA A 253 -13.69 14.89 -33.75
C ALA A 253 -13.25 14.81 -35.23
N GLN A 254 -13.04 15.97 -35.86
CA GLN A 254 -12.70 16.08 -37.28
C GLN A 254 -11.22 15.78 -37.59
N ARG A 255 -10.30 16.03 -36.65
CA ARG A 255 -8.86 16.01 -36.93
C ARG A 255 -8.21 14.62 -36.96
N HIS A 256 -8.91 13.53 -36.68
CA HIS A 256 -8.32 12.20 -36.38
C HIS A 256 -7.22 12.20 -35.28
N ASP A 257 -6.90 13.37 -34.71
CA ASP A 257 -5.84 13.57 -33.73
C ASP A 257 -6.33 13.13 -32.36
N LYS A 258 -5.81 11.99 -31.94
CA LYS A 258 -6.07 11.39 -30.63
C LYS A 258 -5.64 12.35 -29.50
N GLY A 259 -6.49 12.50 -28.48
CA GLY A 259 -6.16 13.28 -27.30
C GLY A 259 -4.91 12.73 -26.60
N ILE A 260 -4.12 13.61 -26.01
CA ILE A 260 -2.94 13.25 -25.22
C ILE A 260 -3.26 13.55 -23.75
N LEU A 261 -3.28 12.54 -22.89
CA LEU A 261 -3.61 12.69 -21.48
C LEU A 261 -2.33 12.75 -20.63
N LEU A 262 -2.24 13.78 -19.78
CA LEU A 262 -1.22 13.90 -18.75
C LEU A 262 -1.87 13.80 -17.37
N HIS A 263 -1.61 12.69 -16.68
CA HIS A 263 -2.01 12.45 -15.29
C HIS A 263 -0.88 11.76 -14.53
N ASP A 264 -0.95 11.73 -13.20
CA ASP A 264 0.07 11.10 -12.37
C ASP A 264 -0.05 9.55 -12.36
N ASN A 265 0.92 8.88 -11.74
CA ASN A 265 0.93 7.42 -11.65
C ASN A 265 0.20 6.86 -10.41
N ALA A 266 -0.78 7.58 -9.85
CA ALA A 266 -1.54 7.10 -8.69
C ALA A 266 -2.24 5.76 -8.99
N ARG A 267 -2.43 4.94 -7.95
CA ARG A 267 -2.97 3.57 -8.08
C ARG A 267 -4.30 3.50 -8.86
N PRO A 268 -5.26 4.42 -8.65
CA PRO A 268 -6.50 4.43 -9.43
C PRO A 268 -6.28 4.68 -10.92
N HIS A 269 -5.28 5.48 -11.29
CA HIS A 269 -5.03 5.88 -12.69
C HIS A 269 -4.36 4.78 -13.50
N VAL A 270 -3.57 3.93 -12.83
CA VAL A 270 -2.91 2.78 -13.45
C VAL A 270 -3.74 1.49 -13.37
N ALA A 271 -4.96 1.56 -12.84
CA ALA A 271 -5.85 0.40 -12.69
C ALA A 271 -6.29 -0.16 -14.05
N LYS A 272 -6.54 -1.47 -14.12
CA LYS A 272 -6.95 -2.17 -15.35
C LYS A 272 -8.18 -1.53 -16.02
N PRO A 273 -9.27 -1.18 -15.31
CA PRO A 273 -10.45 -0.57 -15.95
C PRO A 273 -10.15 0.76 -16.64
N VAL A 274 -9.18 1.52 -16.13
CA VAL A 274 -8.77 2.82 -16.67
C VAL A 274 -7.95 2.61 -17.94
N LYS A 275 -6.96 1.70 -17.91
CA LYS A 275 -6.14 1.36 -19.08
C LYS A 275 -6.99 0.88 -20.25
N THR A 276 -7.90 -0.06 -20.01
CA THR A 276 -8.81 -0.59 -21.05
C THR A 276 -9.69 0.51 -21.65
N TYR A 277 -10.14 1.46 -20.83
CA TYR A 277 -10.96 2.57 -21.34
C TYR A 277 -10.14 3.58 -22.16
N LEU A 278 -8.91 3.89 -21.76
CA LEU A 278 -8.00 4.77 -22.52
C LEU A 278 -7.62 4.15 -23.87
N GLU A 279 -7.40 2.84 -23.92
CA GLU A 279 -7.23 2.08 -25.16
C GLU A 279 -8.45 2.21 -26.08
N THR A 280 -9.66 2.10 -25.51
CA THR A 280 -10.92 2.29 -26.26
C THR A 280 -11.04 3.70 -26.84
N LEU A 281 -10.65 4.72 -26.08
CA LEU A 281 -10.62 6.12 -26.54
C LEU A 281 -9.48 6.38 -27.55
N LYS A 282 -8.53 5.45 -27.66
CA LYS A 282 -7.27 5.59 -28.39
C LYS A 282 -6.49 6.84 -27.94
N TRP A 283 -6.66 7.26 -26.68
CA TRP A 283 -5.91 8.38 -26.14
C TRP A 283 -4.50 7.93 -25.78
N GLU A 284 -3.53 8.78 -26.08
CA GLU A 284 -2.16 8.54 -25.68
C GLU A 284 -1.97 9.04 -24.24
N VAL A 285 -1.31 8.26 -23.40
CA VAL A 285 -0.94 8.68 -22.04
C VAL A 285 0.51 9.14 -22.06
N LEU A 286 0.76 10.40 -21.69
CA LEU A 286 2.13 10.90 -21.56
C LEU A 286 2.84 10.24 -20.37
N PRO A 287 4.12 9.90 -20.51
CA PRO A 287 4.91 9.49 -19.37
C PRO A 287 5.02 10.65 -18.39
N HIS A 288 4.70 10.37 -17.11
CA HIS A 288 4.89 11.32 -16.03
C HIS A 288 5.87 10.75 -15.01
N PRO A 289 6.93 11.49 -14.62
CA PRO A 289 7.91 10.98 -13.68
C PRO A 289 7.32 10.90 -12.25
N PRO A 290 7.74 9.93 -11.42
CA PRO A 290 7.26 9.82 -10.05
C PRO A 290 7.66 11.06 -9.23
N TYR A 291 6.84 11.43 -8.25
CA TYR A 291 7.09 12.54 -7.31
C TYR A 291 7.38 13.90 -7.97
N SER A 292 6.73 14.21 -9.09
CA SER A 292 7.08 15.40 -9.88
C SER A 292 5.93 16.40 -10.05
N PRO A 293 5.38 16.93 -8.93
CA PRO A 293 4.32 17.94 -9.01
C PRO A 293 4.82 19.26 -9.65
N ASP A 294 6.13 19.49 -9.61
CA ASP A 294 6.80 20.64 -10.24
C ASP A 294 6.77 20.61 -11.78
N VAL A 295 6.39 19.49 -12.40
CA VAL A 295 6.18 19.39 -13.87
C VAL A 295 4.74 19.08 -14.25
N ALA A 296 3.83 18.97 -13.28
CA ALA A 296 2.38 18.79 -13.51
C ALA A 296 1.65 20.14 -13.52
N PRO A 297 1.01 20.55 -14.63
CA PRO A 297 0.34 21.87 -14.73
C PRO A 297 -0.77 22.08 -13.71
N SER A 298 -1.49 20.99 -13.39
CA SER A 298 -2.51 21.00 -12.34
C SER A 298 -1.93 21.47 -11.01
N ASP A 299 -0.75 20.97 -10.62
CA ASP A 299 -0.09 21.32 -9.37
C ASP A 299 0.56 22.71 -9.40
N PHE A 300 1.54 22.90 -10.29
CA PHE A 300 2.39 24.08 -10.22
C PHE A 300 1.69 25.38 -10.65
N HIS A 301 0.59 25.27 -11.41
CA HIS A 301 -0.13 26.42 -11.97
C HIS A 301 -1.56 26.54 -11.44
N LEU A 302 -2.42 25.56 -11.75
CA LEU A 302 -3.85 25.64 -11.42
C LEU A 302 -4.08 25.65 -9.91
N PHE A 303 -3.59 24.64 -9.20
CA PHE A 303 -3.76 24.48 -7.76
C PHE A 303 -2.93 25.48 -6.97
N ARG A 304 -1.78 25.91 -7.49
CA ARG A 304 -1.00 26.99 -6.89
C ARG A 304 -1.78 28.30 -6.89
N SER A 305 -2.35 28.69 -8.03
CA SER A 305 -3.18 29.90 -8.14
C SER A 305 -4.44 29.80 -7.28
N MET A 306 -5.09 28.64 -7.28
CA MET A 306 -6.30 28.39 -6.48
C MET A 306 -6.02 28.42 -4.97
N ALA A 307 -4.83 28.01 -4.52
CA ALA A 307 -4.47 28.01 -3.10
C ALA A 307 -4.50 29.41 -2.51
N HIS A 308 -4.04 30.44 -3.25
CA HIS A 308 -4.11 31.83 -2.79
C HIS A 308 -5.55 32.28 -2.54
N GLY A 309 -6.50 31.93 -3.42
CA GLY A 309 -7.91 32.29 -3.24
C GLY A 309 -8.64 31.51 -2.14
N LEU A 310 -8.02 30.43 -1.65
CA LEU A 310 -8.61 29.52 -0.66
C LEU A 310 -7.97 29.62 0.72
N ALA A 311 -6.84 30.32 0.87
CA ALA A 311 -6.15 30.46 2.14
C ALA A 311 -7.04 31.07 3.23
N ASP A 312 -7.91 32.01 2.85
CA ASP A 312 -8.74 32.78 3.77
C ASP A 312 -10.21 32.32 3.83
N ARG A 313 -10.54 31.14 3.26
CA ARG A 313 -11.93 30.67 3.14
C ARG A 313 -12.17 29.37 3.88
N ARG A 314 -13.29 29.31 4.59
CA ARG A 314 -13.86 28.09 5.17
C ARG A 314 -15.22 27.84 4.54
N PHE A 315 -15.45 26.60 4.10
CA PHE A 315 -16.73 26.20 3.52
C PHE A 315 -17.50 25.35 4.52
N HIS A 316 -18.76 25.69 4.73
CA HIS A 316 -19.64 24.98 5.66
C HIS A 316 -20.51 23.94 4.95
N ALA A 317 -20.59 24.01 3.61
CA ALA A 317 -21.33 23.07 2.78
C ALA A 317 -20.58 22.71 1.49
N TYR A 318 -20.92 21.56 0.91
CA TYR A 318 -20.34 21.11 -0.35
C TYR A 318 -20.73 22.03 -1.53
N GLU A 319 -21.99 22.48 -1.53
CA GLU A 319 -22.58 23.33 -2.57
C GLU A 319 -21.90 24.70 -2.61
N GLU A 320 -21.47 25.20 -1.45
CA GLU A 320 -20.72 26.46 -1.33
C GLU A 320 -19.33 26.34 -1.97
N ALA A 321 -18.61 25.25 -1.65
CA ALA A 321 -17.31 24.95 -2.23
C ALA A 321 -17.42 24.77 -3.76
N GLN A 322 -18.47 24.10 -4.23
CA GLN A 322 -18.72 23.91 -5.67
C GLN A 322 -18.95 25.25 -6.37
N LYS A 323 -19.88 26.08 -5.88
CA LYS A 323 -20.16 27.40 -6.46
C LYS A 323 -18.91 28.28 -6.51
N TRP A 324 -18.11 28.26 -5.44
CA TRP A 324 -16.87 29.02 -5.43
C TRP A 324 -15.88 28.56 -6.50
N ILE A 325 -15.71 27.24 -6.66
CA ILE A 325 -14.83 26.68 -7.70
C ILE A 325 -15.34 27.07 -9.09
N ASP A 326 -16.65 26.96 -9.34
CA ASP A 326 -17.27 27.30 -10.62
C ASP A 326 -17.04 28.78 -10.95
N SER A 327 -17.30 29.69 -10.01
CA SER A 327 -17.01 31.13 -10.17
C SER A 327 -15.51 31.42 -10.34
N TRP A 328 -14.64 30.74 -9.60
CA TRP A 328 -13.20 30.94 -9.71
C TRP A 328 -12.68 30.50 -11.08
N ILE A 329 -13.13 29.35 -11.60
CA ILE A 329 -12.76 28.88 -12.94
C ILE A 329 -13.29 29.84 -14.00
N ALA A 330 -14.55 30.29 -13.89
CA ALA A 330 -15.15 31.25 -14.81
C ALA A 330 -14.42 32.61 -14.81
N SER A 331 -13.82 33.01 -13.68
CA SER A 331 -13.03 34.24 -13.59
C SER A 331 -11.68 34.19 -14.34
N LYS A 332 -11.23 33.01 -14.79
CA LYS A 332 -9.93 32.87 -15.46
C LYS A 332 -10.07 32.97 -16.97
N ASP A 333 -9.28 33.86 -17.55
CA ASP A 333 -9.18 34.01 -19.00
C ASP A 333 -8.53 32.78 -19.67
N MET A 334 -8.82 32.56 -20.96
CA MET A 334 -8.23 31.47 -21.74
C MET A 334 -6.69 31.51 -21.76
N SER A 335 -6.08 32.70 -21.74
CA SER A 335 -4.64 32.88 -21.67
C SER A 335 -4.04 32.29 -20.39
N PHE A 336 -4.78 32.29 -19.26
CA PHE A 336 -4.34 31.69 -18.01
C PHE A 336 -4.10 30.18 -18.19
N PHE A 337 -5.04 29.47 -18.81
CA PHE A 337 -4.91 28.03 -19.06
C PHE A 337 -3.83 27.73 -20.11
N ARG A 338 -3.75 28.54 -21.17
CA ARG A 338 -2.69 28.40 -22.18
C ARG A 338 -1.31 28.56 -21.57
N ARG A 339 -1.07 29.58 -20.74
CA ARG A 339 0.20 29.80 -20.05
C ARG A 339 0.62 28.59 -19.22
N GLY A 340 -0.30 27.99 -18.46
CA GLY A 340 -0.01 26.80 -17.65
C GLY A 340 0.55 25.62 -18.45
N ILE A 341 0.05 25.42 -19.68
CA ILE A 341 0.55 24.36 -20.58
C ILE A 341 1.87 24.75 -21.25
N HIS A 342 2.07 26.02 -21.62
CA HIS A 342 3.31 26.44 -22.29
C HIS A 342 4.51 26.44 -21.33
N VAL A 343 4.31 26.83 -20.06
CA VAL A 343 5.34 26.81 -19.01
C VAL A 343 5.86 25.40 -18.74
N MET A 344 5.18 24.34 -19.20
CA MET A 344 5.70 22.98 -19.11
C MET A 344 7.03 22.81 -19.83
N LEU A 345 7.23 23.47 -20.98
CA LEU A 345 8.48 23.35 -21.74
C LEU A 345 9.66 23.89 -20.94
N GLU A 346 9.54 25.12 -20.44
CA GLU A 346 10.56 25.75 -19.61
C GLU A 346 10.86 24.90 -18.37
N ARG A 347 9.84 24.28 -17.78
CA ARG A 347 10.02 23.39 -16.63
C ARG A 347 10.75 22.10 -16.98
N TRP A 348 10.43 21.47 -18.11
CA TRP A 348 11.17 20.30 -18.57
C TRP A 348 12.64 20.64 -18.86
N GLU A 349 12.90 21.81 -19.45
CA GLU A 349 14.27 22.30 -19.70
C GLU A 349 15.03 22.50 -18.38
N LYS A 350 14.39 23.10 -17.37
CA LYS A 350 14.97 23.24 -16.03
C LYS A 350 15.24 21.90 -15.35
N VAL A 351 14.40 20.88 -15.55
CA VAL A 351 14.69 19.53 -15.04
C VAL A 351 15.93 18.96 -15.70
N VAL A 352 16.04 19.07 -17.03
CA VAL A 352 17.19 18.56 -17.77
C VAL A 352 18.47 19.31 -17.39
N SER A 353 18.43 20.64 -17.29
CA SER A 353 19.60 21.44 -16.89
C SER A 353 20.00 21.25 -15.42
N SER A 354 19.10 20.69 -14.61
CA SER A 354 19.37 20.34 -13.21
C SER A 354 19.67 18.85 -13.03
N ASP A 355 19.99 18.12 -14.10
CA ASP A 355 20.26 16.67 -14.09
C ASP A 355 19.16 15.86 -13.37
N GLY A 356 17.89 16.22 -13.59
CA GLY A 356 16.74 15.55 -12.98
C GLY A 356 16.38 16.01 -11.56
N GLN A 357 17.17 16.90 -10.96
CA GLN A 357 16.92 17.45 -9.63
C GLN A 357 15.70 18.39 -9.61
N TYR A 358 15.21 18.73 -8.42
CA TYR A 358 14.27 19.82 -8.26
C TYR A 358 14.96 21.17 -8.46
N PHE A 359 14.24 22.10 -9.06
CA PHE A 359 14.68 23.45 -9.38
C PHE A 359 13.80 24.49 -8.70
N LYS A 360 14.28 25.74 -8.64
CA LYS A 360 13.51 26.88 -8.12
C LYS A 360 12.72 27.57 -9.23
#